data_AF-A0A954N0F1-F1
#
_entry.id   AF-A0A954N0F1-F1
#
_cell.length_a   1.000
_cell.length_b   1.000
_cell.length_c   1.000
_cell.angle_alpha   90.00
_cell.angle_beta   90.00
_cell.angle_gamma   90.00
#
_symmetry.space_group_name_H-M   'P 1'
#
loop_
_entity.id
_entity.type
_entity.pdbx_description
1 polymer ?
#
loop_
_entity_poly.entity_id
_entity_poly.type
_entity_poly.pdbx_seq_one_letter_code
_entity_poly.pdbx_strand_id
1 'polypeptide(L)'
;MYLPFPVVMTLLFAVLLPVGWLISEFQPRRWLRILLGTLSLGMCVFLAMAFASLEQLKFNSWYGTASADLMDATIAGIEEGKTKEVVAGLKGLRDDFYPTYQGRADYDKLVERFVEGVKVGE
;
A
#
# COMPACT_ATOMS: atom_id res chain seq x y z
N MET A 1 18.59 11.49 5.63
CA MET A 1 17.43 11.44 4.72
C MET A 1 16.59 12.68 4.99
N TYR A 2 16.46 13.61 4.04
CA TYR A 2 15.63 14.81 4.20
C TYR A 2 14.18 14.46 3.85
N LEU A 3 13.22 14.82 4.72
CA LEU A 3 11.81 14.66 4.42
C LEU A 3 11.39 15.69 3.36
N PRO A 4 10.53 15.33 2.40
CA PRO A 4 10.04 16.29 1.42
C PRO A 4 9.25 17.40 2.12
N PHE A 5 9.43 18.63 1.67
CA PHE A 5 8.78 19.83 2.21
C PHE A 5 7.27 19.66 2.52
N PRO A 6 6.42 19.09 1.64
CA PRO A 6 5.00 18.90 1.93
C PRO A 6 4.73 17.96 3.11
N VAL A 7 5.59 16.96 3.34
CA VAL A 7 5.47 16.05 4.49
C VAL A 7 5.82 16.80 5.78
N VAL A 8 6.85 17.63 5.75
CA VAL A 8 7.22 18.47 6.90
C VAL A 8 6.08 19.43 7.26
N MET A 9 5.48 20.10 6.27
CA MET A 9 4.33 21.00 6.49
C MET A 9 3.12 20.26 7.06
N THR A 10 2.81 19.08 6.51
CA THR A 10 1.72 18.22 7.00
C THR A 10 1.93 17.83 8.46
N LEU A 11 3.13 17.40 8.84
CA LEU A 11 3.46 17.05 10.23
C LEU A 11 3.39 18.26 11.16
N LEU A 12 3.87 19.43 10.71
CA LEU A 12 3.76 20.66 11.46
C LEU A 12 2.29 21.02 11.71
N PHE A 13 1.42 20.99 10.69
CA PHE A 13 0.00 21.27 10.89
C PHE A 13 -0.70 20.23 11.77
N ALA A 14 -0.34 18.95 11.65
CA ALA A 14 -0.88 17.89 12.48
C ALA A 14 -0.62 18.12 13.98
N VAL A 15 0.48 18.80 14.33
CA VAL A 15 0.82 19.12 15.72
C VAL A 15 0.34 20.52 16.12
N LEU A 16 0.57 21.52 15.27
CA LEU A 16 0.31 22.93 15.59
C LEU A 16 -1.18 23.25 15.64
N LEU A 17 -2.04 22.59 14.83
CA LEU A 17 -3.48 22.84 14.86
C LEU A 17 -4.13 22.38 16.18
N PRO A 18 -3.90 21.16 16.69
CA PRO A 18 -4.39 20.76 18.02
C PRO A 18 -3.83 21.63 19.15
N VAL A 19 -2.53 21.98 19.09
CA VAL A 19 -1.89 22.84 20.11
C VAL A 19 -2.49 24.25 20.06
N GLY A 20 -2.67 24.81 18.87
CA GLY A 20 -3.33 26.10 18.69
C GLY A 20 -4.77 26.08 19.17
N TRP A 21 -5.51 24.99 18.90
CA TRP A 21 -6.86 24.81 19.40
C TRP A 21 -6.89 24.79 20.93
N LEU A 22 -5.97 24.06 21.58
CA LEU A 22 -5.84 24.04 23.04
C LEU A 22 -5.51 25.43 23.61
N ILE A 23 -4.58 26.16 23.00
CA ILE A 23 -4.23 27.54 23.40
C ILE A 23 -5.43 28.48 23.26
N SER A 24 -6.26 28.28 22.22
CA SER A 24 -7.44 29.11 21.99
C SER A 24 -8.52 28.97 23.06
N GLU A 25 -8.53 27.87 23.83
CA GLU A 25 -9.45 27.66 24.96
C GLU A 25 -9.25 28.69 26.07
N PHE A 26 -8.01 29.17 26.23
CA PHE A 26 -7.65 30.18 27.23
C PHE A 26 -7.95 31.62 26.77
N GLN A 27 -8.55 31.80 25.60
CA GLN A 27 -8.91 33.11 25.06
C GLN A 27 -10.44 33.27 24.96
N PRO A 28 -10.99 34.48 25.14
CA PRO A 28 -12.44 34.72 25.04
C PRO A 28 -12.99 34.62 23.60
N ARG A 29 -12.12 34.45 22.60
CA ARG A 29 -12.46 34.48 21.17
C ARG A 29 -13.06 33.15 20.74
N ARG A 30 -14.35 32.98 20.97
CA ARG A 30 -15.12 31.76 20.61
C ARG A 30 -14.92 31.30 19.16
N TRP A 31 -14.83 32.22 18.21
CA TRP A 31 -14.69 31.88 16.79
C TRP A 31 -13.35 31.22 16.47
N LEU A 32 -12.26 31.62 17.13
CA LEU A 32 -10.93 31.01 16.94
C LEU A 32 -10.95 29.55 17.38
N ARG A 33 -11.58 29.28 18.52
CA ARG A 33 -11.73 27.92 19.04
C ARG A 33 -12.50 27.01 18.09
N ILE A 34 -13.61 27.51 17.53
CA ILE A 34 -14.41 26.73 16.57
C ILE A 34 -13.58 26.46 15.31
N LEU A 35 -12.91 27.48 14.77
CA LEU A 35 -12.12 27.37 13.55
C LEU A 35 -10.93 26.41 13.72
N LEU A 36 -10.16 26.54 14.80
CA LEU A 36 -9.01 25.68 15.05
C LEU A 36 -9.44 24.24 15.36
N GLY A 37 -10.56 24.05 16.06
CA GLY A 37 -11.12 22.73 16.31
C GLY A 37 -11.59 22.04 15.04
N THR A 38 -12.31 22.73 14.16
CA THR A 38 -12.75 22.14 12.88
C THR A 38 -11.57 21.86 11.95
N LEU A 39 -10.57 22.75 11.89
CA LEU A 39 -9.35 22.51 11.12
C LEU A 39 -8.56 21.31 11.66
N SER A 40 -8.45 21.17 13.00
CA SER A 40 -7.79 20.03 13.62
C SER A 40 -8.49 18.71 13.29
N LEU A 41 -9.82 18.66 13.39
CA LEU A 41 -10.59 17.46 13.03
C LEU A 41 -10.49 17.15 11.53
N GLY A 42 -10.59 18.18 10.68
CA GLY A 42 -10.41 18.05 9.23
C GLY A 42 -9.04 17.49 8.88
N MET A 43 -7.99 17.90 9.59
CA MET A 43 -6.63 17.39 9.40
C MET A 43 -6.52 15.90 9.74
N CYS A 44 -7.18 15.44 10.81
CA CYS A 44 -7.22 14.01 11.16
C CYS A 44 -7.87 13.19 10.05
N VAL A 45 -9.00 13.65 9.52
CA VAL A 45 -9.71 12.98 8.41
C VAL A 45 -8.86 12.99 7.15
N PHE A 46 -8.24 14.13 6.82
CA PHE A 46 -7.34 14.26 5.68
C PHE A 46 -6.18 13.27 5.75
N LEU A 47 -5.51 13.17 6.90
CA LEU A 47 -4.41 12.23 7.09
C LEU A 47 -4.87 10.78 6.91
N ALA A 48 -5.99 10.39 7.52
CA ALA A 48 -6.53 9.05 7.38
C ALA A 48 -6.81 8.69 5.91
N MET A 49 -7.43 9.61 5.15
CA MET A 49 -7.67 9.42 3.72
C MET A 49 -6.37 9.33 2.93
N ALA A 50 -5.40 10.21 3.19
CA ALA A 50 -4.11 10.19 2.50
C ALA A 50 -3.38 8.86 2.71
N PHE A 51 -3.32 8.35 3.94
CA PHE A 51 -2.72 7.05 4.24
C PHE A 51 -3.47 5.90 3.57
N ALA A 52 -4.81 5.90 3.62
CA ALA A 52 -5.61 4.87 2.96
C ALA A 52 -5.38 4.86 1.43
N SER A 53 -5.31 6.02 0.79
CA SER A 53 -5.02 6.13 -0.64
C SER A 53 -3.61 5.65 -0.99
N LEU A 54 -2.60 6.00 -0.18
CA LEU A 54 -1.24 5.51 -0.39
C LEU A 54 -1.15 3.99 -0.25
N GLU A 55 -1.88 3.42 0.71
CA GLU A 55 -1.99 1.97 0.87
C GLU A 55 -2.58 1.32 -0.38
N GLN A 56 -3.71 1.86 -0.89
CA GLN A 56 -4.35 1.38 -2.11
C GLN A 56 -3.43 1.45 -3.34
N LEU A 57 -2.71 2.56 -3.52
CA LEU A 57 -1.77 2.71 -4.64
C LEU A 57 -0.63 1.69 -4.56
N LYS A 58 -0.08 1.50 -3.36
CA LYS A 58 0.96 0.51 -3.10
C LYS A 58 0.47 -0.91 -3.41
N PHE A 59 -0.76 -1.24 -3.01
CA PHE A 59 -1.38 -2.53 -3.34
C PHE A 59 -1.57 -2.72 -4.84
N ASN A 60 -2.14 -1.74 -5.53
CA ASN A 60 -2.35 -1.83 -6.97
C ASN A 60 -1.04 -2.00 -7.73
N SER A 61 0.03 -1.31 -7.32
CA SER A 61 1.34 -1.46 -7.93
C SER A 61 1.90 -2.87 -7.73
N TRP A 62 1.88 -3.41 -6.52
CA TRP A 62 2.45 -4.72 -6.24
C TRP A 62 1.68 -5.87 -6.90
N TYR A 63 0.36 -5.87 -6.82
CA TYR A 63 -0.45 -6.89 -7.50
C TYR A 63 -0.34 -6.76 -9.02
N GLY A 64 -0.30 -5.53 -9.54
CA GLY A 64 -0.15 -5.27 -10.97
C GLY A 64 1.16 -5.83 -11.51
N THR A 65 2.27 -5.50 -10.86
CA THR A 65 3.60 -6.02 -11.24
C THR A 65 3.68 -7.54 -11.13
N ALA A 66 3.26 -8.12 -9.99
CA ALA A 66 3.29 -9.56 -9.82
C ALA A 66 2.39 -10.29 -10.84
N SER A 67 1.22 -9.74 -11.16
CA SER A 67 0.35 -10.33 -12.19
C SER A 67 1.00 -10.29 -13.58
N ALA A 68 1.67 -9.20 -13.92
CA ALA A 68 2.39 -9.08 -15.19
C ALA A 68 3.53 -10.11 -15.28
N ASP A 69 4.36 -10.21 -14.24
CA ASP A 69 5.47 -11.18 -14.19
C ASP A 69 4.97 -12.63 -14.28
N LEU A 70 3.85 -12.95 -13.63
CA LEU A 70 3.20 -14.25 -13.71
C LEU A 70 2.76 -14.58 -15.14
N MET A 71 2.12 -13.62 -15.83
CA MET A 71 1.66 -13.80 -17.21
C MET A 71 2.83 -13.99 -18.16
N ASP A 72 3.85 -13.13 -18.07
CA ASP A 72 5.03 -13.17 -18.94
C ASP A 72 5.80 -14.50 -18.75
N ALA A 73 6.01 -14.94 -17.51
CA ALA A 73 6.67 -16.22 -17.23
C ALA A 73 5.84 -17.42 -17.68
N THR A 74 4.52 -17.35 -17.57
CA THR A 74 3.61 -18.41 -18.05
C THR A 74 3.68 -18.53 -19.57
N ILE A 75 3.64 -17.40 -20.29
CA ILE A 75 3.73 -17.38 -21.75
C ILE A 75 5.10 -17.91 -22.20
N ALA A 76 6.19 -17.39 -21.63
CA ALA A 76 7.54 -17.83 -21.96
C ALA A 76 7.73 -19.34 -21.71
N GLY A 77 7.29 -19.84 -20.56
CA GLY A 77 7.38 -21.27 -20.26
C GLY A 77 6.56 -22.16 -21.22
N ILE A 78 5.40 -21.68 -21.69
CA ILE A 78 4.62 -22.41 -22.71
C ILE A 78 5.32 -22.38 -24.07
N GLU A 79 5.87 -21.23 -24.48
CA GLU A 79 6.59 -21.07 -25.75
C GLU A 79 7.88 -21.92 -25.80
N GLU A 80 8.55 -22.10 -24.66
CA GLU A 80 9.73 -22.95 -24.50
C GLU A 80 9.38 -24.46 -24.39
N GLY A 81 8.10 -24.83 -24.40
CA GLY A 81 7.65 -26.21 -24.27
C GLY A 81 7.70 -26.76 -22.84
N LYS A 82 7.93 -25.91 -21.83
CA LYS A 82 7.96 -26.22 -20.39
C LYS A 82 6.55 -26.26 -19.77
N THR A 83 5.58 -26.79 -20.51
CA THR A 83 4.17 -26.78 -20.12
C THR A 83 3.92 -27.55 -18.82
N LYS A 84 4.70 -28.60 -18.53
CA LYS A 84 4.52 -29.41 -17.30
C LYS A 84 4.97 -28.63 -16.07
N GLU A 85 6.08 -27.91 -16.18
CA GLU A 85 6.69 -27.08 -15.14
C GLU A 85 5.79 -25.89 -14.83
N VAL A 86 5.27 -25.23 -15.87
CA VAL A 86 4.26 -24.16 -15.74
C VAL A 86 3.01 -24.67 -15.03
N VAL A 87 2.46 -25.82 -15.45
CA VAL A 87 1.25 -26.39 -14.80
C VAL A 87 1.52 -26.79 -13.34
N ALA A 88 2.69 -27.35 -13.04
CA ALA A 88 3.07 -27.70 -11.68
C ALA A 88 3.21 -26.45 -10.80
N GLY A 89 3.88 -25.42 -11.30
CA GLY A 89 4.04 -24.14 -10.62
C GLY A 89 2.71 -23.44 -10.36
N LEU A 90 1.80 -23.40 -11.35
CA LEU A 90 0.47 -22.79 -11.19
C LEU A 90 -0.39 -23.55 -10.18
N LYS A 91 -0.28 -24.89 -10.12
CA LYS A 91 -0.95 -25.68 -9.08
C LYS A 91 -0.40 -25.37 -7.70
N GLY A 92 0.93 -25.30 -7.53
CA GLY A 92 1.55 -24.90 -6.26
C GLY A 92 1.13 -23.49 -5.83
N LEU A 93 1.13 -22.54 -6.76
CA LEU A 93 0.66 -21.17 -6.49
C LEU A 93 -0.80 -21.14 -6.04
N ARG A 94 -1.69 -21.91 -6.70
CA ARG A 94 -3.10 -22.03 -6.29
C ARG A 94 -3.24 -22.64 -4.90
N ASP A 95 -2.46 -23.67 -4.61
CA ASP A 95 -2.54 -24.40 -3.34
C ASP A 95 -1.96 -23.58 -2.17
N ASP A 96 -1.03 -22.66 -2.43
CA ASP A 96 -0.47 -21.76 -1.41
C ASP A 96 -1.24 -20.42 -1.30
N PHE A 97 -2.08 -20.08 -2.28
CA PHE A 97 -2.80 -18.81 -2.32
C PHE A 97 -4.08 -18.84 -1.47
N TYR A 98 -3.94 -18.53 -0.18
CA TYR A 98 -5.04 -18.37 0.76
C TYR A 98 -5.15 -16.95 1.31
N PRO A 99 -5.74 -16.00 0.56
CA PRO A 99 -5.98 -14.65 1.05
C PRO A 99 -6.98 -14.69 2.22
N THR A 100 -6.62 -14.04 3.32
CA THR A 100 -7.49 -13.82 4.48
C THR A 100 -7.78 -12.32 4.64
N TYR A 101 -8.79 -11.98 5.44
CA TYR A 101 -9.09 -10.58 5.79
C TYR A 101 -7.91 -9.86 6.48
N GLN A 102 -7.05 -10.62 7.17
CA GLN A 102 -5.93 -10.10 7.95
C GLN A 102 -4.59 -10.19 7.21
N GLY A 103 -4.46 -11.09 6.23
CA GLY A 103 -3.21 -11.35 5.52
C GLY A 103 -3.47 -11.69 4.06
N ARG A 104 -2.80 -10.96 3.17
CA ARG A 104 -2.99 -11.04 1.71
C ARG A 104 -2.09 -12.09 1.02
N ALA A 105 -1.71 -13.11 1.79
CA ALA A 105 -0.96 -14.30 1.38
C ALA A 105 0.39 -14.05 0.68
N ASP A 106 1.00 -12.87 0.81
CA ASP A 106 2.27 -12.50 0.17
C ASP A 106 2.32 -12.91 -1.32
N TYR A 107 1.30 -12.48 -2.07
CA TYR A 107 1.10 -12.85 -3.49
C TYR A 107 2.32 -12.57 -4.36
N ASP A 108 2.99 -11.45 -4.12
CA ASP A 108 4.25 -11.07 -4.76
C ASP A 108 5.32 -12.16 -4.61
N LYS A 109 5.51 -12.69 -3.39
CA LYS A 109 6.47 -13.76 -3.12
C LYS A 109 6.03 -15.11 -3.67
N LEU A 110 4.72 -15.35 -3.79
CA LEU A 110 4.20 -16.57 -4.42
C LEU A 110 4.48 -16.56 -5.93
N VAL A 111 4.29 -15.41 -6.58
CA VAL A 111 4.63 -15.23 -7.99
C VAL A 111 6.15 -15.30 -8.19
N GLU A 112 6.95 -14.66 -7.35
CA GLU A 112 8.41 -14.71 -7.45
C GLU A 112 8.92 -16.16 -7.44
N ARG A 113 8.42 -16.99 -6.52
CA ARG A 113 8.73 -18.42 -6.46
C ARG A 113 8.30 -19.18 -7.72
N PHE A 114 7.15 -18.84 -8.30
CA PHE A 114 6.71 -19.41 -9.57
C PHE A 114 7.66 -19.05 -10.72
N VAL A 115 8.00 -17.76 -10.84
CA VAL A 115 8.90 -17.24 -11.88
C VAL A 115 10.28 -17.89 -11.79
N GLU A 116 10.82 -18.05 -10.58
CA GLU A 116 12.07 -18.77 -10.35
C GLU A 116 11.97 -20.25 -10.74
N GLY A 117 10.89 -20.93 -10.33
CA GLY A 117 10.69 -22.35 -10.62
C GLY A 117 10.60 -22.68 -12.11
N VAL A 118 9.99 -21.81 -12.91
CA VAL A 118 9.90 -21.97 -14.38
C VAL A 118 11.24 -21.70 -15.06
N LYS A 119 12.07 -20.80 -14.51
CA LYS A 119 13.41 -20.47 -15.04
C LYS A 119 14.45 -21.55 -14.73
N VAL A 120 14.42 -22.15 -13.54
CA VAL A 120 15.45 -23.11 -13.05
C VAL A 120 15.32 -24.52 -13.66
N GLY A 121 14.30 -24.80 -14.47
CA GLY A 121 14.18 -26.07 -15.20
C GLY A 121 15.14 -26.26 -16.39
N GLU A 122 16.28 -25.54 -16.43
CA GLU A 122 17.41 -25.75 -17.35
C GLU A 122 18.38 -26.83 -16.83
#